data_AF-A0A821IKY2-F1
#
_entry.id   AF-A0A821IKY2-F1
#
_cell.length_a   1.000
_cell.length_b   1.000
_cell.length_c   1.000
_cell.angle_alpha   90.00
_cell.angle_beta   90.00
_cell.angle_gamma   90.00
#
_symmetry.space_group_name_H-M   'P 1'
#
loop_
_entity.id
_entity.type
_entity.pdbx_description
1 polymer ?
#
loop_
_entity_poly.entity_id
_entity_poly.type
_entity_poly.pdbx_seq_one_letter_code
_entity_poly.pdbx_strand_id
1 'polypeptide(L)'
;MSGDFHLSSSERIEIVKWYAIHENAAEVARQFQYRYDQTPPSRKHILNLVRKFDETGSAQDAIISGRPRSVNTEENKERVRAAFQENPTTSSRRAALELNLSRT
;
A
#
# COMPACT_ATOMS: atom_id res chain seq x y z
N MET A 1 -10.47 11.76 16.05
CA MET A 1 -9.95 12.44 14.85
C MET A 1 -8.53 11.94 14.62
N SER A 2 -8.34 10.94 13.77
CA SER A 2 -7.01 10.56 13.29
C SER A 2 -6.91 11.15 11.89
N GLY A 3 -6.40 12.39 11.81
CA GLY A 3 -6.00 12.96 10.53
C GLY A 3 -4.90 12.10 9.93
N ASP A 4 -4.91 11.95 8.61
CA ASP A 4 -3.95 11.13 7.87
C ASP A 4 -2.52 11.60 8.12
N PHE A 5 -1.85 10.95 9.08
CA PHE A 5 -0.45 11.18 9.37
C PHE A 5 0.38 10.45 8.31
N HIS A 6 0.69 11.14 7.22
CA HIS A 6 1.50 10.60 6.14
C HIS A 6 2.91 11.20 6.19
N LEU A 7 3.90 10.36 6.52
CA LEU A 7 5.31 10.73 6.41
C LEU A 7 5.76 10.60 4.96
N SER A 8 6.35 11.66 4.42
CA SER A 8 7.08 11.62 3.15
C SER A 8 8.28 10.66 3.23
N SER A 9 8.77 10.22 2.07
CA SER A 9 9.95 9.33 2.01
C SER A 9 11.18 9.98 2.67
N SER A 10 11.37 11.29 2.49
CA SER A 10 12.49 12.02 3.09
C SER A 10 12.40 12.08 4.61
N GLU A 11 11.22 12.36 5.16
CA GLU A 11 10.99 12.38 6.61
C GLU A 11 11.27 11.01 7.25
N ARG A 12 10.88 9.92 6.57
CA ARG A 12 11.16 8.55 7.04
C ARG A 12 12.66 8.26 7.08
N ILE A 13 13.39 8.69 6.06
CA ILE A 13 14.85 8.53 6.00
C ILE A 13 15.50 9.28 7.16
N GLU A 14 15.08 10.52 7.44
CA GLU A 14 15.62 11.29 8.57
C GLU A 14 15.30 10.65 9.93
N ILE A 15 14.09 10.10 10.10
CA ILE A 15 13.72 9.35 11.31
C ILE A 15 14.66 8.16 11.55
N VAL A 16 14.95 7.37 10.50
CA VAL A 16 15.88 6.23 10.59
C VAL A 16 17.29 6.71 10.94
N LYS A 17 17.78 7.80 10.31
CA LYS A 17 19.09 8.39 10.62
C LYS A 17 19.20 8.86 12.06
N TRP A 18 18.20 9.58 12.58
CA TRP A 18 18.20 10.03 13.96
C TRP A 18 18.14 8.87 14.94
N TYR A 19 17.37 7.82 14.61
CA TYR A 19 17.31 6.64 15.45
C TYR A 19 18.65 5.90 15.50
N ALA A 20 19.38 5.83 14.37
CA ALA A 20 20.72 5.23 14.35
C ALA A 20 21.75 5.99 15.20
N ILE A 21 21.56 7.30 15.44
CA ILE A 21 22.45 8.12 16.27
C ILE A 21 22.08 8.03 17.76
N HIS A 22 20.78 8.07 18.07
CA HIS A 22 20.30 8.25 19.44
C HIS A 22 19.77 6.96 20.09
N GLU A 23 19.41 5.95 19.29
CA GLU A 23 18.76 4.70 19.71
C GLU A 23 17.52 4.91 20.60
N ASN A 24 16.90 6.09 20.53
CA ASN A 24 15.84 6.51 21.42
C ASN A 24 14.72 7.23 20.66
N ALA A 25 13.55 6.59 20.61
CA ALA A 25 12.38 7.14 19.92
C ALA A 25 11.89 8.50 20.46
N ALA A 26 12.13 8.81 21.74
CA ALA A 26 11.75 10.10 22.32
C ALA A 26 12.70 11.24 21.89
N GLU A 27 13.97 10.94 21.65
CA GLU A 27 14.90 11.91 21.04
C GLU A 27 14.56 12.11 19.57
N VAL A 28 14.26 11.03 18.83
CA VAL A 28 13.84 11.10 17.43
C VAL A 28 12.56 11.95 17.26
N ALA A 29 11.58 11.79 18.16
CA ALA A 29 10.38 12.63 18.16
C ALA A 29 10.71 14.12 18.39
N ARG A 30 11.64 14.43 19.30
CA ARG A 30 12.11 15.80 19.54
C ARG A 30 12.83 16.39 18.33
N GLN A 31 13.71 15.61 17.69
CA GLN A 31 14.39 16.03 16.46
C GLN A 31 13.40 16.29 15.32
N PHE A 32 12.38 15.42 15.19
CA PHE A 32 11.32 15.62 14.20
C PHE A 32 10.55 16.92 14.43
N GLN A 33 10.12 17.17 15.67
CA GLN A 33 9.41 18.39 16.03
C GLN A 33 10.28 19.64 15.79
N TYR A 34 11.57 19.60 16.17
CA TYR A 34 12.50 20.70 15.92
C TYR A 34 12.72 20.97 14.42
N ARG A 35 12.83 19.92 13.61
CA ARG A 35 13.16 20.02 12.18
C ARG A 35 11.99 20.47 11.31
N TYR A 36 10.77 20.03 11.64
CA TYR A 36 9.58 20.17 10.79
C TYR A 36 8.47 21.03 11.41
N ASP A 37 8.56 21.40 12.69
CA ASP A 37 7.53 22.12 13.45
C ASP A 37 6.13 21.45 13.35
N GLN A 38 6.12 20.12 13.34
CA GLN A 38 4.93 19.29 13.21
C GLN A 38 4.82 18.31 14.36
N THR A 39 3.60 17.81 14.58
CA THR A 39 3.36 16.72 15.54
C THR A 39 4.23 15.53 15.17
N PRO A 40 5.09 15.03 16.07
CA PRO A 40 5.99 13.94 15.75
C PRO A 40 5.25 12.61 15.58
N PRO A 41 5.83 11.65 14.83
CA PRO A 41 5.30 10.31 14.77
C PRO A 41 5.25 9.65 16.14
N SER A 42 4.24 8.80 16.35
CA SER A 42 4.17 8.01 17.58
C SER A 42 5.40 7.11 17.72
N ARG A 43 5.79 6.81 18.98
CA ARG A 43 6.86 5.86 19.30
C ARG A 43 6.71 4.54 18.53
N LYS A 44 5.49 4.01 18.44
CA LYS A 44 5.20 2.77 17.71
C LYS A 44 5.53 2.90 16.22
N HIS A 45 5.20 4.04 15.61
CA HIS A 45 5.50 4.29 14.20
C HIS A 45 7.01 4.38 13.96
N ILE A 46 7.75 5.12 14.80
CA ILE A 46 9.22 5.22 14.73
C ILE A 46 9.86 3.82 14.80
N LEU A 47 9.49 3.01 15.80
CA LEU A 47 10.05 1.67 15.96
C LEU A 47 9.69 0.72 14.82
N ASN A 48 8.45 0.79 14.31
CA ASN A 48 8.04 -0.01 13.15
C ASN A 48 8.82 0.37 11.90
N LEU A 49 9.11 1.67 11.70
CA LEU A 49 9.88 2.15 10.56
C LEU A 49 11.33 1.68 10.62
N VAL A 50 11.96 1.77 11.79
CA VAL A 50 13.33 1.27 12.02
C VAL A 50 13.40 -0.23 11.79
N ARG A 51 12.50 -1.01 12.41
CA ARG A 51 12.46 -2.47 12.19
C ARG A 51 12.28 -2.82 10.71
N LYS A 52 11.37 -2.14 10.02
CA LYS A 52 11.18 -2.34 8.57
C LYS A 52 12.45 -2.03 7.78
N PHE A 53 13.17 -0.97 8.15
CA PHE A 53 14.43 -0.62 7.52
C PHE A 53 15.50 -1.70 7.78
N ASP A 54 15.61 -2.21 9.00
CA ASP A 54 16.55 -3.28 9.33
C ASP A 54 16.23 -4.59 8.56
N GLU A 55 14.95 -4.89 8.37
CA GLU A 55 14.50 -6.09 7.64
C GLU A 55 14.67 -5.98 6.12
N THR A 56 14.45 -4.79 5.53
CA THR A 56 14.31 -4.63 4.07
C THR A 56 15.37 -3.71 3.43
N GLY A 57 16.12 -2.96 4.23
CA GLY A 57 17.00 -1.88 3.79
C GLY A 57 16.28 -0.66 3.22
N SER A 58 14.94 -0.59 3.30
CA SER A 58 14.13 0.44 2.65
C SER A 58 13.22 1.19 3.61
N ALA A 59 13.28 2.53 3.55
CA ALA A 59 12.36 3.44 4.23
C ALA A 59 11.11 3.78 3.39
N GLN A 60 11.06 3.35 2.13
CA GLN A 60 9.94 3.64 1.23
C GLN A 60 8.69 2.85 1.62
N ASP A 61 7.52 3.39 1.32
CA ASP A 61 6.28 2.64 1.44
C ASP A 61 6.30 1.39 0.56
N ALA A 62 5.68 0.31 1.05
CA ALA A 62 5.47 -0.86 0.23
C ALA A 62 4.50 -0.49 -0.89
N ILE A 63 4.77 -0.97 -2.11
CA ILE A 63 3.78 -0.91 -3.17
C ILE A 63 2.59 -1.75 -2.70
N ILE A 64 1.48 -1.08 -2.39
CA ILE A 64 0.25 -1.75 -2.00
C ILE A 64 -0.27 -2.44 -3.24
N SER A 65 -0.11 -3.78 -3.32
CA SER A 65 -0.86 -4.56 -4.29
C SER A 65 -2.34 -4.37 -3.97
N GLY A 66 -3.09 -3.74 -4.86
CA GLY A 66 -4.54 -3.59 -4.71
C GLY A 66 -5.23 -4.95 -4.57
N ARG A 67 -6.55 -4.93 -4.36
CA ARG A 67 -7.34 -6.16 -4.18
C ARG A 67 -7.00 -7.18 -5.28
N PRO A 68 -6.62 -8.43 -4.93
CA PRO A 68 -6.28 -9.46 -5.90
C PRO A 68 -7.38 -9.61 -6.95
N ARG A 69 -6.99 -9.54 -8.23
CA ARG A 69 -7.90 -9.66 -9.36
C ARG A 69 -8.16 -11.14 -9.66
N SER A 70 -8.91 -11.82 -8.80
CA SER A 70 -9.17 -13.26 -8.95
C SER A 70 -9.86 -13.65 -10.27
N VAL A 71 -10.59 -12.72 -10.90
CA VAL A 71 -11.39 -12.97 -12.10
C VAL A 71 -10.77 -12.35 -13.37
N ASN A 72 -9.86 -11.37 -13.25
CA ASN A 72 -9.30 -10.63 -14.39
C ASN A 72 -7.95 -11.23 -14.81
N THR A 73 -7.94 -12.52 -15.16
CA THR A 73 -6.81 -13.22 -15.78
C THR A 73 -6.84 -13.04 -17.29
N GLU A 74 -5.71 -13.22 -17.99
CA GLU A 74 -5.70 -13.17 -19.46
C GLU A 74 -6.62 -14.23 -20.08
N GLU A 75 -6.63 -15.44 -19.51
CA GLU A 75 -7.54 -16.52 -19.90
C GLU A 75 -9.01 -16.10 -19.84
N ASN A 76 -9.44 -15.47 -18.73
CA ASN A 76 -10.82 -15.01 -18.60
C ASN A 76 -11.13 -13.87 -19.57
N LYS A 77 -10.16 -13.02 -19.92
CA LYS A 77 -10.35 -11.99 -20.96
C LYS A 77 -10.58 -12.63 -22.33
N GLU A 78 -9.85 -13.67 -22.67
CA GLU A 78 -10.03 -14.41 -23.93
C GLU A 78 -11.39 -15.10 -23.99
N ARG A 79 -11.79 -15.76 -22.90
CA ARG A 79 -13.13 -16.37 -22.79
C ARG A 79 -14.26 -15.37 -22.95
N VAL A 80 -14.12 -14.17 -22.36
CA VAL A 80 -15.09 -13.08 -22.54
C VAL A 80 -15.10 -12.61 -23.99
N ARG A 81 -13.94 -12.39 -24.62
CA ARG A 81 -13.88 -11.98 -26.03
C ARG A 81 -14.54 -13.00 -26.95
N ALA A 82 -14.27 -14.29 -26.77
CA ALA A 82 -14.87 -15.36 -27.57
C ALA A 82 -16.40 -15.38 -27.41
N ALA A 83 -16.91 -15.29 -26.18
CA ALA A 83 -18.36 -15.29 -25.92
C ALA A 83 -19.10 -14.14 -26.64
N PHE A 84 -18.51 -12.94 -26.66
CA PHE A 84 -19.10 -11.79 -27.36
C PHE A 84 -18.86 -11.82 -28.88
N GLN A 85 -17.83 -12.51 -29.37
CA GLN A 85 -17.66 -12.76 -30.80
C GLN A 85 -18.71 -13.73 -31.32
N GLU A 86 -19.02 -14.79 -30.56
CA GLU A 86 -20.06 -15.77 -30.91
C GLU A 86 -21.46 -15.17 -30.81
N ASN A 87 -21.76 -14.45 -29.72
CA ASN A 87 -23.09 -13.87 -29.48
C ASN A 87 -22.98 -12.40 -29.01
N PRO A 88 -22.86 -11.44 -29.95
CA PRO A 88 -22.65 -10.03 -29.64
C PRO A 88 -23.81 -9.36 -28.87
N THR A 89 -25.03 -9.91 -28.98
CA THR A 89 -26.24 -9.36 -28.35
C THR A 89 -26.44 -9.84 -26.91
N THR A 90 -25.63 -10.78 -26.43
CA THR A 90 -25.73 -11.31 -25.06
C THR A 90 -25.40 -10.22 -24.05
N SER A 91 -26.23 -10.09 -23.01
CA SER A 91 -25.95 -9.11 -21.95
C SER A 91 -24.71 -9.48 -21.13
N SER A 92 -23.96 -8.49 -20.64
CA SER A 92 -22.77 -8.71 -19.80
C SER A 92 -23.05 -9.52 -18.55
N ARG A 93 -24.25 -9.37 -17.94
CA ARG A 93 -24.65 -10.16 -16.77
C ARG A 93 -24.79 -11.64 -17.14
N ARG A 94 -25.42 -11.93 -18.28
CA ARG A 94 -25.61 -13.31 -18.75
C ARG A 94 -24.28 -13.96 -19.12
N ALA A 95 -23.43 -13.25 -19.86
CA ALA A 95 -22.08 -13.71 -20.18
C ALA A 95 -21.23 -13.96 -18.93
N ALA A 96 -21.32 -13.10 -17.91
CA ALA A 96 -20.60 -13.30 -16.65
C ALA A 96 -21.09 -14.53 -15.87
N LEU A 97 -22.38 -14.85 -15.91
CA LEU A 97 -22.94 -16.08 -15.32
C LEU A 97 -22.49 -17.31 -16.09
N GLU A 98 -22.64 -17.31 -17.42
CA GLU A 98 -22.24 -18.42 -18.30
C GLU A 98 -20.73 -18.72 -18.19
N LEU A 99 -19.90 -17.70 -18.01
CA LEU A 99 -18.45 -17.85 -17.85
C LEU A 99 -18.00 -18.13 -16.40
N ASN A 100 -18.92 -18.21 -15.44
CA ASN A 100 -18.63 -18.33 -14.00
C ASN A 100 -17.72 -17.20 -13.45
N LEU A 101 -17.87 -15.99 -13.99
CA LEU A 101 -17.13 -14.77 -13.60
C LEU A 101 -17.95 -13.86 -12.67
N SER A 102 -19.25 -14.14 -12.52
CA SER A 102 -20.12 -13.41 -11.59
C SER A 102 -19.76 -13.76 -10.14
N ARG A 103 -19.57 -12.73 -9.30
CA ARG A 103 -19.61 -12.90 -7.84
C ARG A 103 -21.06 -12.72 -7.40
N THR A 104 -21.63 -13.76 -6.83
CA THR A 104 -22.93 -13.69 -6.11
C THR A 104 -22.83 -12.72 -4.93
#